data_AF-A0A3B9WUJ6-F1
#
_entry.id   AF-A0A3B9WUJ6-F1
#
_cell.length_a   1.000
_cell.length_b   1.000
_cell.length_c   1.000
_cell.angle_alpha   90.00
_cell.angle_beta   90.00
_cell.angle_gamma   90.00
#
_symmetry.space_group_name_H-M   'P 1'
#
loop_
_entity.id
_entity.type
_entity.pdbx_description
1 polymer ?
#
loop_
_entity_poly.entity_id
_entity_poly.type
_entity_poly.pdbx_seq_one_letter_code
_entity_poly.pdbx_strand_id
1 'polypeptide(L)' 'MIYIIRHGKTELNKANVLQGRSDHPLNEEGIKEAREAAGKLDGVHFDHVFSSPLIRAVRAAALSLLERSG' A
#
# COMPACT_ATOMS: atom_id res chain seq x y z
N MET A 1 -0.19 19.67 -0.87
CA MET A 1 -0.87 18.60 -1.64
C MET A 1 -1.07 17.42 -0.71
N ILE A 2 -2.19 16.69 -0.82
CA ILE A 2 -2.43 15.48 -0.02
C ILE A 2 -2.61 14.31 -0.98
N TYR A 3 -1.91 13.22 -0.71
CA TYR A 3 -2.02 11.97 -1.46
C TYR A 3 -2.66 10.91 -0.57
N ILE A 4 -3.60 10.14 -1.14
CA ILE A 4 -4.27 9.04 -0.43
C ILE A 4 -4.08 7.77 -1.25
N ILE A 5 -3.53 6.75 -0.61
CA ILE A 5 -3.28 5.44 -1.20
C ILE A 5 -4.02 4.39 -0.37
N ARG A 6 -4.73 3.50 -1.05
CA ARG A 6 -5.32 2.31 -0.43
C ARG A 6 -4.32 1.16 -0.47
N HIS A 7 -4.28 0.34 0.58
CA HIS A 7 -3.25 -0.68 0.80
C HIS A 7 -3.10 -1.77 -0.28
N GLY A 8 -3.93 -1.83 -1.32
CA GLY A 8 -3.89 -2.91 -2.31
C GLY A 8 -4.51 -4.23 -1.80
N LYS A 9 -4.62 -5.22 -2.67
CA LYS A 9 -5.38 -6.46 -2.39
C LYS A 9 -4.71 -7.40 -1.38
N THR A 10 -5.56 -8.13 -0.66
CA THR A 10 -5.24 -9.29 0.18
C THR A 10 -6.01 -10.52 -0.31
N GLU A 11 -5.66 -11.71 0.19
CA GLU A 11 -6.44 -12.92 -0.13
C GLU A 11 -7.91 -12.83 0.32
N LEU A 12 -8.20 -12.13 1.41
CA LEU A 12 -9.58 -11.95 1.87
C LEU A 12 -10.37 -11.03 0.94
N ASN A 13 -9.73 -9.98 0.40
CA ASN A 13 -10.37 -9.15 -0.62
C ASN A 13 -10.68 -9.97 -1.88
N LYS A 14 -9.74 -10.81 -2.32
CA LYS A 14 -9.91 -11.70 -3.48
C LYS A 14 -11.03 -12.72 -3.27
N ALA A 15 -11.17 -13.23 -2.04
CA ALA A 15 -12.25 -14.14 -1.65
C ALA A 15 -13.58 -13.44 -1.31
N ASN A 16 -13.68 -12.11 -1.45
CA ASN A 16 -14.85 -11.31 -1.04
C ASN A 16 -15.25 -11.49 0.44
N VAL A 17 -14.27 -11.71 1.31
CA VAL A 17 -14.44 -11.87 2.75
C VAL A 17 -14.19 -10.55 3.47
N LEU A 18 -15.05 -10.21 4.43
CA LEU A 18 -14.87 -9.03 5.28
C LEU A 18 -13.67 -9.23 6.21
N GLN A 19 -12.66 -8.36 6.08
CA GLN A 19 -11.41 -8.46 6.85
C GLN A 19 -11.45 -7.67 8.17
N GLY A 20 -12.14 -6.53 8.23
CA GLY A 20 -12.14 -5.68 9.41
C GLY A 20 -10.73 -5.33 9.91
N ARG A 21 -10.46 -5.62 11.19
CA ARG A 21 -9.16 -5.40 11.85
C ARG A 21 -8.23 -6.61 11.85
N SER A 22 -8.58 -7.71 11.18
CA SER A 22 -7.66 -8.84 11.08
C SER A 22 -6.45 -8.50 10.20
N ASP A 23 -5.29 -8.97 10.63
CA ASP A 23 -4.01 -8.51 10.12
C ASP A 23 -3.45 -9.43 9.04
N HIS A 24 -4.17 -9.53 7.92
CA HIS A 24 -3.68 -10.29 6.75
C HIS A 24 -2.79 -9.42 5.86
N PRO A 25 -1.69 -10.00 5.34
CA PRO A 25 -0.78 -9.31 4.45
C PRO A 25 -1.39 -9.05 3.08
N LEU A 26 -0.69 -8.22 2.29
CA LEU A 26 -0.94 -8.10 0.86
C LEU A 26 -0.69 -9.44 0.17
N ASN A 27 -1.47 -9.69 -0.87
CA ASN A 27 -1.15 -10.75 -1.80
C ASN A 27 -0.25 -10.24 -2.93
N GLU A 28 0.13 -11.13 -3.83
CA GLU A 28 1.02 -10.81 -4.95
C GLU A 28 0.47 -9.65 -5.80
N GLU A 29 -0.84 -9.62 -6.03
CA GLU A 29 -1.50 -8.54 -6.76
C GLU A 29 -1.41 -7.21 -6.01
N GLY A 30 -1.69 -7.21 -4.70
CA GLY A 30 -1.56 -6.02 -3.85
C GLY A 30 -0.13 -5.49 -3.75
N ILE A 31 0.87 -6.37 -3.76
CA ILE A 31 2.28 -5.98 -3.84
C ILE A 31 2.57 -5.29 -5.16
N LYS A 32 2.07 -5.84 -6.27
CA LYS A 32 2.23 -5.24 -7.60
C LYS A 32 1.55 -3.87 -7.67
N GLU A 33 0.32 -3.74 -7.19
CA GLU A 33 -0.41 -2.47 -7.11
C GLU A 33 0.38 -1.40 -6.32
N ALA A 34 0.98 -1.79 -5.19
CA ALA A 34 1.78 -0.88 -4.37
C ALA A 34 3.07 -0.41 -5.07
N ARG A 35 3.71 -1.28 -5.87
CA ARG A 35 4.89 -0.93 -6.69
C ARG A 35 4.54 -0.04 -7.86
N GLU A 36 3.43 -0.30 -8.53
CA GLU A 36 2.93 0.58 -9.59
C GLU A 36 2.61 1.99 -9.06
N ALA A 37 2.15 2.09 -7.81
CA ALA A 37 1.99 3.38 -7.15
C ALA A 37 3.33 4.09 -6.90
N ALA A 38 4.43 3.38 -6.66
CA ALA A 38 5.75 3.99 -6.49
C ALA A 38 6.14 4.80 -7.73
N GLY A 39 6.07 4.21 -8.93
CA GLY A 39 6.40 4.91 -10.17
C GLY A 39 5.51 6.14 -10.45
N LYS A 40 4.27 6.16 -9.94
CA LYS A 40 3.36 7.33 -10.06
C LYS A 40 3.70 8.44 -9.07
N LEU A 41 4.49 8.15 -8.05
CA LEU A 41 4.90 9.07 -6.99
C LEU A 41 6.38 9.47 -7.12
N ASP A 42 7.03 9.07 -8.22
CA ASP A 42 8.39 9.50 -8.56
C ASP A 42 8.43 11.03 -8.66
N GLY A 43 9.46 11.64 -8.05
CA GLY A 43 9.61 13.09 -7.98
C GLY A 43 8.68 13.80 -6.98
N VAL A 44 7.76 13.09 -6.31
CA VAL A 44 6.92 13.69 -5.25
C VAL A 44 7.68 13.70 -3.93
N HIS A 45 7.89 14.88 -3.36
CA HIS A 45 8.46 15.02 -2.02
C HIS A 45 7.38 14.82 -0.94
N PHE A 46 7.71 14.04 0.09
CA PHE A 46 6.84 13.80 1.24
C PHE A 46 7.60 14.09 2.53
N ASP A 47 7.15 15.09 3.28
CA ASP A 47 7.70 15.39 4.61
C ASP A 47 7.18 14.39 5.66
N HIS A 48 5.93 13.94 5.51
CA HIS A 48 5.27 13.04 6.45
C HIS A 48 4.41 12.01 5.74
N VAL A 49 4.39 10.80 6.30
CA VAL A 49 3.62 9.66 5.82
C VAL A 49 2.94 9.01 7.01
N PHE A 50 1.64 8.75 6.87
CA PHE A 50 0.82 8.14 7.92
C PHE A 50 0.17 6.86 7.40
N SER A 51 0.06 5.86 8.27
CA SER A 51 -0.62 4.60 7.97
C SER A 51 -1.27 4.05 9.23
N SER A 52 -2.28 3.18 9.05
CA SER A 52 -2.79 2.36 10.15
C SER A 52 -1.72 1.35 10.60
N PRO A 53 -1.80 0.78 11.80
CA PRO A 53 -0.82 -0.21 12.26
C PRO A 53 -0.91 -1.58 11.55
N LEU A 54 -1.90 -1.77 10.68
CA LEU A 54 -2.14 -3.06 9.99
C LEU A 54 -1.05 -3.33 8.96
N ILE A 55 -0.53 -4.56 8.93
CA ILE A 55 0.62 -4.97 8.13
C ILE A 55 0.42 -4.68 6.64
N ARG A 56 -0.81 -4.86 6.12
CA ARG A 56 -1.14 -4.54 4.72
C ARG A 56 -0.95 -3.06 4.40
N ALA A 57 -1.33 -2.16 5.32
CA ALA A 57 -1.23 -0.72 5.10
C ALA A 57 0.20 -0.22 5.28
N VAL A 58 0.93 -0.75 6.26
CA VAL A 58 2.35 -0.46 6.46
C VAL A 58 3.17 -0.95 5.26
N ARG A 59 2.93 -2.19 4.81
CA ARG A 59 3.65 -2.78 3.69
C ARG A 59 3.38 -2.04 2.38
N ALA A 60 2.13 -1.67 2.11
CA ALA A 60 1.77 -0.88 0.94
C ALA A 60 2.50 0.47 0.93
N ALA A 61 2.46 1.21 2.05
CA ALA A 61 3.17 2.48 2.18
C ALA A 61 4.68 2.33 1.94
N ALA A 62 5.30 1.31 2.52
CA ALA A 62 6.72 1.04 2.31
C ALA A 62 7.06 0.79 0.83
N LEU A 63 6.31 -0.10 0.15
CA LEU A 63 6.54 -0.41 -1.26
C LEU A 63 6.33 0.82 -2.15
N SER A 64 5.26 1.59 -1.93
CA SER A 64 4.93 2.77 -2.73
C SER A 64 5.88 3.95 -2.53
N LEU A 65 6.73 3.94 -1.50
CA LEU A 65 7.62 5.06 -1.19
C LEU A 65 9.11 4.72 -1.32
N LEU A 66 9.50 3.49 -0.99
CA LEU A 66 10.91 3.08 -0.98
C LEU A 66 11.37 2.53 -2.32
N GLU A 67 10.47 1.99 -3.15
CA GLU A 67 10.79 1.46 -4.47
C GLU A 67 10.54 2.48 -5.59
N ARG A 68 10.66 3.78 -5.27
CA ARG A 68 10.58 4.89 -6.23
C ARG A 68 11.90 5.00 -7.01
N SER A 69 11.83 5.41 -8.27
CA SER A 69 13.00 5.43 -9.18
C SER A 69 13.82 6.71 -9.12
N GLY A 70 13.43 7.66 -8.26
CA GLY A 70 13.99 9.02 -8.17
C GLY A 70 14.96 9.21 -7.01
#